data_AF-A0A848XPH1-F1
#
_entry.id   AF-A0A848XPH1-F1
#
_cell.length_a   1.000
_cell.length_b   1.000
_cell.length_c   1.000
_cell.angle_alpha   90.00
_cell.angle_beta   90.00
_cell.angle_gamma   90.00
#
_symmetry.space_group_name_H-M   'P 1'
#
loop_
_entity.id
_entity.type
_entity.pdbx_description
1 polymer ?
#
loop_
_entity_poly.entity_id
_entity_poly.type
_entity_poly.pdbx_seq_one_letter_code
_entity_poly.pdbx_strand_id
1 'polypeptide(L)'
;MRGLAFGMMGLWTMGVVAAAGCGTARESGPPTREPIEETSRFSFYADPDMNLHHLLYHWARALNGQALTTVAEMEELDALSEDERMVWDEALQAYWRNAGTRNLLFDDDLVALRSRIVARQSPEGLPDRDVRLVEALTRARPVYAAHWSDAHRRLNESWVRTLMADLPAVEDRIAEGIAAAYGGRWPTESVVVDVSPYTNRVGGYTTSDFHVVISSTDSANVMPQALEILFHEASHGLSLEGPVHDMLRETFAGRGGEPPDQLWHAVLFVTAGETTAMAYEEIGRPGHVHYGDFTGLYTRGVWTALSSALKTHWVPYLRGDTDRMTALEAVADAISGN
;
A
#
# COMPACT_ATOMS: atom_id res chain seq x y z
N MET A 1 20.54 63.16 -74.17
CA MET A 1 20.92 64.07 -73.07
C MET A 1 21.13 63.21 -71.84
N ARG A 2 22.38 62.87 -71.49
CA ARG A 2 23.25 63.54 -70.49
C ARG A 2 22.74 63.45 -69.04
N GLY A 3 23.57 62.86 -68.17
CA GLY A 3 23.58 62.98 -66.70
C GLY A 3 23.25 61.65 -65.99
N LEU A 4 24.21 60.86 -65.45
CA LEU A 4 25.03 61.05 -64.23
C LEU A 4 24.16 61.40 -63.00
N ALA A 5 24.29 60.85 -61.79
CA ALA A 5 24.99 59.72 -61.18
C ALA A 5 24.60 59.73 -59.67
N PHE A 6 24.95 58.66 -58.93
CA PHE A 6 24.93 58.48 -57.47
C PHE A 6 23.53 58.33 -56.82
N GLY A 7 23.22 57.30 -56.04
CA GLY A 7 24.00 56.21 -55.47
C GLY A 7 23.45 55.90 -54.08
N MET A 8 23.12 54.65 -53.76
CA MET A 8 23.14 54.16 -52.38
C MET A 8 22.97 52.63 -52.33
N MET A 9 23.93 52.00 -51.65
CA MET A 9 23.87 50.64 -51.09
C MET A 9 22.63 50.47 -50.21
N GLY A 10 22.02 49.28 -50.24
CA GLY A 10 20.99 48.88 -49.29
C GLY A 10 20.49 47.47 -49.54
N LEU A 11 20.96 46.55 -48.70
CA LEU A 11 20.74 45.10 -48.72
C LEU A 11 19.31 44.61 -48.99
N TRP A 12 19.26 43.46 -49.67
CA TRP A 12 18.12 42.56 -49.81
C TRP A 12 17.59 42.10 -48.44
N THR A 13 16.29 42.29 -48.20
CA THR A 13 15.53 41.54 -47.20
C THR A 13 14.43 40.76 -47.90
N MET A 14 14.58 39.43 -47.96
CA MET A 14 13.49 38.52 -48.30
C MET A 14 12.55 38.44 -47.11
N GLY A 15 11.28 38.74 -47.34
CA GLY A 15 10.21 38.55 -46.37
C GLY A 15 9.94 37.06 -46.15
N VAL A 16 10.00 36.63 -44.90
CA VAL A 16 9.47 35.34 -44.45
C VAL A 16 8.06 35.60 -43.91
N VAL A 17 7.06 35.01 -44.55
CA VAL A 17 5.68 34.94 -44.08
C VAL A 17 5.65 33.95 -42.92
N ALA A 18 5.44 34.44 -41.69
CA ALA A 18 5.21 33.59 -40.53
C ALA A 18 3.79 33.04 -40.55
N ALA A 19 3.66 31.72 -40.77
CA ALA A 19 2.42 30.99 -40.54
C ALA A 19 2.23 30.81 -39.03
N ALA A 20 1.19 31.44 -38.47
CA ALA A 20 0.75 31.22 -37.10
C ALA A 20 0.10 29.82 -37.01
N GLY A 21 0.88 28.82 -36.60
CA GLY A 21 0.34 27.54 -36.18
C GLY A 21 -0.30 27.69 -34.80
N CYS A 22 -1.64 27.59 -34.74
CA CYS A 22 -2.34 27.28 -33.49
C CYS A 22 -1.90 25.89 -33.03
N GLY A 23 -0.88 25.84 -32.17
CA GLY A 23 -0.58 24.64 -31.40
C GLY A 23 -1.69 24.44 -30.39
N THR A 24 -2.55 23.45 -30.61
CA THR A 24 -3.41 22.90 -29.57
C THR A 24 -2.48 22.38 -28.48
N ALA A 25 -2.44 23.07 -27.33
CA ALA A 25 -1.86 22.52 -26.12
C ALA A 25 -2.58 21.21 -25.83
N ARG A 26 -1.89 20.09 -25.96
CA ARG A 26 -2.30 18.82 -25.36
C ARG A 26 -2.45 19.15 -23.87
N GLU A 27 -3.65 19.01 -23.33
CA GLU A 27 -3.83 18.92 -21.89
C GLU A 27 -2.87 17.83 -21.41
N SER A 28 -1.79 18.25 -20.77
CA SER A 28 -0.96 17.35 -19.98
C SER A 28 -1.90 16.82 -18.90
N GLY A 29 -2.25 15.54 -18.99
CA GLY A 29 -2.91 14.83 -17.91
C GLY A 29 -2.14 15.04 -16.59
N PRO A 30 -2.75 14.73 -15.44
CA PRO A 30 -2.07 14.85 -14.15
C PRO A 30 -0.70 14.15 -14.22
N PRO A 31 0.36 14.73 -13.64
CA PRO A 31 1.69 14.14 -13.69
C PRO A 31 1.62 12.71 -13.13
N THR A 32 2.02 11.74 -13.95
CA THR A 32 2.15 10.35 -13.54
C THR A 32 3.20 10.28 -12.45
N ARG A 33 2.82 9.72 -11.29
CA ARG A 33 3.72 9.55 -10.15
C ARG A 33 4.88 8.63 -10.56
N GLU A 34 6.12 9.00 -10.24
CA GLU A 34 7.28 8.16 -10.50
C GLU A 34 7.51 7.20 -9.32
N PRO A 35 7.73 5.90 -9.57
CA PRO A 35 8.10 4.95 -8.53
C PRO A 35 9.50 5.26 -7.99
N ILE A 36 9.71 5.03 -6.69
CA ILE A 36 11.02 5.16 -6.06
C ILE A 36 11.91 3.94 -6.31
N GLU A 37 11.30 2.77 -6.47
CA GLU A 37 11.94 1.51 -6.87
C GLU A 37 10.89 0.62 -7.57
N GLU A 38 11.35 -0.28 -8.44
CA GLU A 38 10.50 -1.25 -9.12
C GLU A 38 11.19 -2.61 -9.22
N THR A 39 10.39 -3.67 -9.18
CA THR A 39 10.80 -5.03 -9.53
C THR A 39 9.91 -5.58 -10.64
N SER A 40 10.04 -6.88 -10.95
CA SER A 40 9.16 -7.51 -11.92
C SER A 40 7.70 -7.60 -11.46
N ARG A 41 7.44 -7.47 -10.14
CA ARG A 41 6.12 -7.69 -9.52
C ARG A 41 5.58 -6.50 -8.74
N PHE A 42 6.42 -5.55 -8.36
CA PHE A 42 6.04 -4.44 -7.48
C PHE A 42 6.58 -3.10 -7.96
N SER A 43 5.77 -2.04 -7.82
CA SER A 43 6.16 -0.66 -8.06
C SER A 43 5.93 0.12 -6.77
N PHE A 44 7.02 0.57 -6.16
CA PHE A 44 7.01 1.22 -4.86
C PHE A 44 6.95 2.74 -5.01
N TYR A 45 6.14 3.39 -4.19
CA TYR A 45 5.97 4.83 -4.18
C TYR A 45 6.10 5.39 -2.77
N ALA A 46 6.60 6.61 -2.66
CA ALA A 46 6.64 7.39 -1.43
C ALA A 46 5.97 8.74 -1.67
N ASP A 47 4.64 8.75 -1.67
CA ASP A 47 3.88 9.96 -2.00
C ASP A 47 3.69 10.88 -0.77
N PRO A 48 4.04 12.18 -0.87
CA PRO A 48 3.94 13.10 0.25
C PRO A 48 2.50 13.38 0.67
N ASP A 49 1.53 13.33 -0.25
CA ASP A 49 0.12 13.53 0.08
C ASP A 49 -0.45 12.30 0.79
N MET A 50 0.00 11.10 0.43
CA MET A 50 -0.31 9.88 1.18
C MET A 50 0.27 9.89 2.59
N ASN A 51 1.52 10.33 2.73
CA ASN A 51 2.14 10.48 4.05
C ASN A 51 1.40 11.49 4.91
N LEU A 52 1.02 12.63 4.34
CA LEU A 52 0.27 13.66 5.05
C LEU A 52 -1.12 13.18 5.46
N HIS A 53 -1.83 12.48 4.55
CA HIS A 53 -3.15 11.92 4.84
C HIS A 53 -3.11 10.99 6.05
N HIS A 54 -2.18 10.04 6.07
CA HIS A 54 -2.03 9.12 7.20
C HIS A 54 -1.55 9.84 8.46
N LEU A 55 -0.57 10.74 8.37
CA LEU A 55 -0.11 11.52 9.52
C LEU A 55 -1.27 12.26 10.20
N LEU A 56 -2.07 13.03 9.45
CA LEU A 56 -3.20 13.77 10.01
C LEU A 56 -4.27 12.84 10.61
N TYR A 57 -4.54 11.71 9.96
CA TYR A 57 -5.49 10.72 10.47
C TYR A 57 -5.04 10.12 11.81
N HIS A 58 -3.79 9.66 11.89
CA HIS A 58 -3.25 9.05 13.11
C HIS A 58 -3.09 10.06 14.23
N TRP A 59 -2.62 11.26 13.93
CA TRP A 59 -2.43 12.33 14.90
C TRP A 59 -3.77 12.81 15.47
N ALA A 60 -4.77 13.04 14.61
CA ALA A 60 -6.11 13.42 15.05
C ALA A 60 -6.73 12.37 16.00
N ARG A 61 -6.54 11.09 15.72
CA ARG A 61 -6.98 10.00 16.61
C ARG A 61 -6.22 9.96 17.92
N ALA A 62 -4.90 10.18 17.88
CA ALA A 62 -4.06 10.19 19.07
C ALA A 62 -4.49 11.29 20.06
N LEU A 63 -4.74 12.50 19.58
CA LEU A 63 -5.23 13.62 20.39
C LEU A 63 -6.60 13.36 21.05
N ASN A 64 -7.39 12.44 20.50
CA ASN A 64 -8.71 12.09 21.01
C ASN A 64 -8.71 10.76 21.80
N GLY A 65 -7.54 10.29 22.25
CA GLY A 65 -7.43 9.07 23.05
C GLY A 65 -7.72 7.78 22.28
N GLN A 66 -7.67 7.83 20.95
CA GLN A 66 -7.93 6.70 20.06
C GLN A 66 -6.70 6.35 19.20
N ALA A 67 -5.50 6.60 19.74
CA ALA A 67 -4.23 6.28 19.11
C ALA A 67 -4.23 4.82 18.61
N LEU A 68 -3.85 4.65 17.34
CA LEU A 68 -3.63 3.33 16.73
C LEU A 68 -2.15 2.96 16.72
N THR A 69 -1.30 3.97 16.73
CA THR A 69 0.16 3.91 16.76
C THR A 69 0.67 5.18 17.43
N THR A 70 1.94 5.21 17.81
CA THR A 70 2.61 6.41 18.31
C THR A 70 2.93 7.33 17.13
N VAL A 71 2.60 8.61 17.25
CA VAL A 71 2.92 9.64 16.24
C VAL A 71 4.08 10.47 16.79
N ALA A 72 5.29 10.26 16.26
CA ALA A 72 6.50 10.87 16.79
C ALA A 72 6.50 12.40 16.66
N GLU A 73 5.92 12.93 15.58
CA GLU A 73 5.90 14.36 15.26
C GLU A 73 5.08 15.18 16.28
N MET A 74 4.30 14.52 17.14
CA MET A 74 3.60 15.17 18.25
C MET A 74 4.56 15.92 19.20
N GLU A 75 5.80 15.45 19.33
CA GLU A 75 6.83 16.05 20.17
C GLU A 75 7.47 17.29 19.54
N GLU A 76 7.22 17.54 18.24
CA GLU A 76 7.84 18.62 17.46
C GLU A 76 6.93 19.84 17.28
N LEU A 77 5.75 19.85 17.93
CA LEU A 77 4.77 20.93 17.80
C LEU A 77 5.29 22.32 18.20
N ASP A 78 6.28 22.37 19.09
CA ASP A 78 6.90 23.62 19.55
C ASP A 78 7.83 24.25 18.48
N ALA A 79 8.16 23.51 17.41
CA ALA A 79 8.95 24.02 16.29
C ALA A 79 8.11 24.79 15.25
N LEU A 80 6.77 24.70 15.32
CA LEU A 80 5.87 25.43 14.43
C LEU A 80 5.75 26.90 14.86
N SER A 81 5.69 27.81 13.89
CA SER A 81 5.22 29.17 14.13
C SER A 81 3.72 29.20 14.51
N GLU A 82 3.25 30.32 15.05
CA GLU A 82 1.84 30.49 15.43
C GLU A 82 0.88 30.28 14.25
N ASP A 83 1.22 30.82 13.07
CA ASP A 83 0.42 30.67 11.85
C ASP A 83 0.40 29.22 11.35
N GLU A 84 1.55 28.54 11.34
CA GLU A 84 1.65 27.12 10.96
C GLU A 84 0.86 26.24 11.94
N ARG A 85 0.98 26.53 13.24
CA ARG A 85 0.28 25.81 14.30
C ARG A 85 -1.24 25.93 14.14
N MET A 86 -1.75 27.12 13.85
CA MET A 86 -3.17 27.33 13.58
C MET A 86 -3.65 26.50 12.40
N VAL A 87 -2.91 26.51 11.28
CA VAL A 87 -3.24 25.70 10.09
C VAL A 87 -3.23 24.21 10.41
N TRP A 88 -2.24 23.75 11.17
CA TRP A 88 -2.10 22.34 11.56
C TRP A 88 -3.24 21.88 12.46
N ASP A 89 -3.54 22.65 13.51
CA ASP A 89 -4.62 22.34 14.46
C ASP A 89 -6.00 22.33 13.77
N GLU A 90 -6.25 23.22 12.81
CA GLU A 90 -7.46 23.18 11.97
C GLU A 90 -7.54 21.89 11.15
N ALA A 91 -6.43 21.45 10.56
CA ALA A 91 -6.39 20.20 9.80
C ALA A 91 -6.66 18.98 10.68
N LEU A 92 -6.06 18.92 11.87
CA LEU A 92 -6.31 17.85 12.85
C LEU A 92 -7.77 17.82 13.30
N GLN A 93 -8.39 18.98 13.54
CA GLN A 93 -9.82 19.07 13.84
C GLN A 93 -10.70 18.58 12.68
N ALA A 94 -10.35 18.92 11.43
CA ALA A 94 -11.07 18.45 10.26
C ALA A 94 -10.97 16.92 10.13
N TYR A 95 -9.78 16.35 10.30
CA TYR A 95 -9.57 14.90 10.28
C TYR A 95 -10.33 14.20 11.42
N TRP A 96 -10.29 14.72 12.63
CA TRP A 96 -11.06 14.14 13.74
C TRP A 96 -12.57 14.11 13.42
N ARG A 97 -13.15 15.24 13.01
CA ARG A 97 -14.59 15.36 12.77
C ARG A 97 -15.08 14.51 11.59
N ASN A 98 -14.26 14.37 10.55
CA ASN A 98 -14.71 13.76 9.28
C ASN A 98 -14.13 12.36 9.03
N ALA A 99 -13.05 11.96 9.71
CA ALA A 99 -12.38 10.66 9.52
C ALA A 99 -12.06 9.90 10.82
N GLY A 100 -12.02 10.57 11.99
CA GLY A 100 -11.42 10.01 13.22
C GLY A 100 -12.02 8.68 13.71
N THR A 101 -13.30 8.42 13.43
CA THR A 101 -14.01 7.19 13.80
C THR A 101 -14.22 6.21 12.65
N ARG A 102 -13.82 6.59 11.43
CA ARG A 102 -13.99 5.78 10.21
C ARG A 102 -12.82 4.81 10.06
N ASN A 103 -12.97 3.85 9.15
CA ASN A 103 -11.96 2.85 8.87
C ASN A 103 -11.33 3.10 7.48
N LEU A 104 -10.02 3.35 7.42
CA LEU A 104 -9.30 3.60 6.17
C LEU A 104 -9.39 2.45 5.15
N LEU A 105 -9.66 1.22 5.60
CA LEU A 105 -9.68 0.02 4.77
C LEU A 105 -11.08 -0.29 4.18
N PHE A 106 -12.14 -0.12 4.99
CA PHE A 106 -13.48 -0.59 4.65
C PHE A 106 -14.51 0.52 4.40
N ASP A 107 -14.08 1.79 4.49
CA ASP A 107 -14.94 2.93 4.16
C ASP A 107 -14.71 3.33 2.70
N ASP A 108 -15.63 2.94 1.83
CA ASP A 108 -15.52 3.14 0.37
C ASP A 108 -15.27 4.62 0.00
N ASP A 109 -15.84 5.56 0.75
CA ASP A 109 -15.64 6.98 0.52
C ASP A 109 -14.20 7.41 0.87
N LEU A 110 -13.59 6.85 1.93
CA LEU A 110 -12.18 7.10 2.26
C LEU A 110 -11.22 6.45 1.27
N VAL A 111 -11.57 5.26 0.75
CA VAL A 111 -10.81 4.61 -0.33
C VAL A 111 -10.84 5.49 -1.58
N ALA A 112 -12.02 5.97 -1.97
CA ALA A 112 -12.18 6.88 -3.11
C ALA A 112 -11.45 8.21 -2.91
N LEU A 113 -11.50 8.78 -1.71
CA LEU A 113 -10.73 9.97 -1.32
C LEU A 113 -9.23 9.73 -1.50
N ARG A 114 -8.69 8.63 -0.99
CA ARG A 114 -7.28 8.27 -1.13
C ARG A 114 -6.86 8.16 -2.60
N SER A 115 -7.63 7.45 -3.42
CA SER A 115 -7.33 7.33 -4.85
C SER A 115 -7.29 8.69 -5.55
N ARG A 116 -8.17 9.63 -5.17
CA ARG A 116 -8.13 11.01 -5.67
C ARG A 116 -6.94 11.83 -5.15
N ILE A 117 -6.58 11.66 -3.89
CA ILE A 117 -5.38 12.30 -3.29
C ILE A 117 -4.13 11.87 -4.07
N VAL A 118 -3.95 10.56 -4.26
CA VAL A 118 -2.82 9.98 -5.02
C VAL A 118 -2.82 10.47 -6.47
N ALA A 119 -3.99 10.46 -7.11
CA ALA A 119 -4.13 10.89 -8.50
C ALA A 119 -4.11 12.42 -8.68
N ARG A 120 -4.02 13.21 -7.59
CA ARG A 120 -4.11 14.68 -7.56
C ARG A 120 -5.34 15.20 -8.32
N GLN A 121 -6.46 14.49 -8.18
CA GLN A 121 -7.71 14.81 -8.87
C GLN A 121 -8.57 15.78 -8.07
N SER A 122 -9.48 16.46 -8.77
CA SER A 122 -10.51 17.31 -8.15
C SER A 122 -11.31 16.54 -7.10
N PRO A 123 -11.70 17.17 -5.98
CA PRO A 123 -12.60 16.55 -5.00
C PRO A 123 -14.07 16.50 -5.47
N GLU A 124 -14.40 16.98 -6.68
CA GLU A 124 -15.76 17.02 -7.21
C GLU A 124 -16.46 15.65 -7.22
N GLY A 125 -17.64 15.55 -6.61
CA GLY A 125 -18.39 14.30 -6.49
C GLY A 125 -17.99 13.44 -5.28
N LEU A 126 -17.06 13.89 -4.44
CA LEU A 126 -16.92 13.34 -3.09
C LEU A 126 -18.03 13.87 -2.16
N PRO A 127 -18.41 13.13 -1.11
CA PRO A 127 -19.25 13.67 -0.05
C PRO A 127 -18.64 14.92 0.61
N ASP A 128 -19.46 15.87 1.06
CA ASP A 128 -19.00 17.13 1.67
C ASP A 128 -17.97 16.94 2.79
N ARG A 129 -18.13 15.89 3.60
CA ARG A 129 -17.18 15.54 4.68
C ARG A 129 -15.78 15.21 4.15
N ASP A 130 -15.70 14.58 2.99
CA ASP A 130 -14.45 14.15 2.35
C ASP A 130 -13.81 15.30 1.56
N VAL A 131 -14.63 16.18 0.96
CA VAL A 131 -14.16 17.46 0.41
C VAL A 131 -13.42 18.27 1.48
N ARG A 132 -13.97 18.35 2.71
CA ARG A 132 -13.32 19.02 3.85
C ARG A 132 -11.97 18.40 4.22
N LEU A 133 -11.79 17.10 4.03
CA LEU A 133 -10.51 16.42 4.27
C LEU A 133 -9.47 16.84 3.20
N VAL A 134 -9.87 16.94 1.93
CA VAL A 134 -9.01 17.43 0.84
C VAL A 134 -8.60 18.88 1.06
N GLU A 135 -9.53 19.74 1.47
CA GLU A 135 -9.25 21.14 1.80
C GLU A 135 -8.28 21.26 2.98
N ALA A 136 -8.48 20.46 4.04
CA ALA A 136 -7.60 20.40 5.19
C ALA A 136 -6.18 19.93 4.80
N LEU A 137 -6.08 18.85 4.01
CA LEU A 137 -4.81 18.34 3.52
C LEU A 137 -4.07 19.39 2.67
N THR A 138 -4.79 20.04 1.74
CA THR A 138 -4.22 21.06 0.86
C THR A 138 -3.65 22.24 1.64
N ARG A 139 -4.36 22.70 2.68
CA ARG A 139 -3.89 23.79 3.55
C ARG A 139 -2.72 23.38 4.44
N ALA A 140 -2.70 22.15 4.94
CA ALA A 140 -1.62 21.63 5.77
C ALA A 140 -0.36 21.26 4.98
N ARG A 141 -0.45 21.07 3.66
CA ARG A 141 0.66 20.63 2.80
C ARG A 141 1.92 21.49 2.93
N PRO A 142 1.88 22.84 2.94
CA PRO A 142 3.08 23.65 3.10
C PRO A 142 3.77 23.45 4.47
N VAL A 143 2.98 23.33 5.54
CA VAL A 143 3.51 23.05 6.89
C VAL A 143 4.18 21.67 6.89
N TYR A 144 3.50 20.66 6.38
CA TYR A 144 4.06 19.31 6.27
C TYR A 144 5.34 19.27 5.43
N ALA A 145 5.37 19.97 4.31
CA ALA A 145 6.54 20.06 3.43
C ALA A 145 7.75 20.69 4.14
N ALA A 146 7.52 21.70 4.98
CA ALA A 146 8.58 22.42 5.70
C ALA A 146 9.20 21.60 6.85
N HIS A 147 8.40 20.78 7.54
CA HIS A 147 8.82 20.14 8.79
C HIS A 147 9.07 18.63 8.67
N TRP A 148 8.21 17.88 7.97
CA TRP A 148 8.18 16.40 8.11
C TRP A 148 8.31 15.62 6.79
N SER A 149 7.97 16.22 5.65
CA SER A 149 7.93 15.54 4.34
C SER A 149 9.25 14.86 3.99
N ASP A 150 10.37 15.56 4.15
CA ASP A 150 11.70 15.03 3.83
C ASP A 150 12.12 13.88 4.75
N ALA A 151 11.78 13.95 6.03
CA ALA A 151 12.08 12.88 6.98
C ALA A 151 11.25 11.63 6.67
N HIS A 152 9.95 11.79 6.42
CA HIS A 152 9.04 10.71 6.05
C HIS A 152 9.47 10.03 4.74
N ARG A 153 9.84 10.82 3.73
CA ARG A 153 10.36 10.28 2.47
C ARG A 153 11.62 9.44 2.69
N ARG A 154 12.56 9.91 3.50
CA ARG A 154 13.78 9.13 3.83
C ARG A 154 13.47 7.82 4.56
N LEU A 155 12.50 7.81 5.48
CA LEU A 155 12.05 6.60 6.16
C LEU A 155 11.48 5.58 5.14
N ASN A 156 10.61 6.04 4.26
CA ASN A 156 10.02 5.20 3.21
C ASN A 156 11.09 4.63 2.26
N GLU A 157 11.97 5.48 1.73
CA GLU A 157 13.06 5.07 0.84
C GLU A 157 14.04 4.12 1.53
N SER A 158 14.33 4.32 2.82
CA SER A 158 15.20 3.43 3.60
C SER A 158 14.58 2.06 3.81
N TRP A 159 13.28 2.01 4.08
CA TRP A 159 12.55 0.75 4.24
C TRP A 159 12.53 -0.04 2.92
N VAL A 160 12.19 0.61 1.80
CA VAL A 160 12.21 -0.01 0.46
C VAL A 160 13.62 -0.50 0.10
N ARG A 161 14.66 0.30 0.34
CA ARG A 161 16.05 -0.11 0.10
C ARG A 161 16.43 -1.38 0.87
N THR A 162 15.90 -1.54 2.08
CA THR A 162 16.13 -2.73 2.90
C THR A 162 15.45 -3.96 2.30
N LEU A 163 14.21 -3.82 1.80
CA LEU A 163 13.53 -4.87 1.04
C LEU A 163 14.27 -5.27 -0.23
N MET A 164 14.75 -4.29 -1.00
CA MET A 164 15.43 -4.53 -2.28
C MET A 164 16.73 -5.35 -2.14
N ALA A 165 17.27 -5.49 -0.93
CA ALA A 165 18.43 -6.36 -0.69
C ALA A 165 18.12 -7.84 -0.96
N ASP A 166 16.89 -8.27 -0.67
CA ASP A 166 16.49 -9.69 -0.75
C ASP A 166 15.35 -9.92 -1.77
N LEU A 167 14.44 -8.94 -1.94
CA LEU A 167 13.22 -9.11 -2.74
C LEU A 167 13.49 -9.67 -4.15
N PRO A 168 14.42 -9.13 -4.97
CA PRO A 168 14.63 -9.64 -6.33
C PRO A 168 15.09 -11.10 -6.39
N ALA A 169 15.69 -11.62 -5.31
CA ALA A 169 16.16 -13.00 -5.26
C ALA A 169 15.06 -14.00 -4.88
N VAL A 170 13.98 -13.53 -4.26
CA VAL A 170 12.91 -14.40 -3.71
C VAL A 170 11.54 -14.14 -4.33
N GLU A 171 11.34 -13.01 -5.03
CA GLU A 171 10.00 -12.54 -5.41
C GLU A 171 9.22 -13.52 -6.28
N ASP A 172 9.88 -14.12 -7.28
CA ASP A 172 9.24 -15.09 -8.16
C ASP A 172 8.84 -16.35 -7.41
N ARG A 173 9.73 -16.85 -6.55
CA ARG A 173 9.48 -18.06 -5.79
C ARG A 173 8.29 -17.91 -4.86
N ILE A 174 8.19 -16.78 -4.16
CA ILE A 174 7.09 -16.49 -3.24
C ILE A 174 5.78 -16.32 -4.03
N ALA A 175 5.78 -15.49 -5.07
CA ALA A 175 4.60 -15.21 -5.88
C ALA A 175 4.03 -16.47 -6.55
N GLU A 176 4.89 -17.33 -7.12
CA GLU A 176 4.48 -18.59 -7.72
C GLU A 176 3.94 -19.57 -6.68
N GLY A 177 4.58 -19.65 -5.51
CA GLY A 177 4.12 -20.47 -4.39
C GLY A 177 2.71 -20.07 -3.93
N ILE A 178 2.48 -18.77 -3.75
CA ILE A 178 1.17 -18.21 -3.37
C ILE A 178 0.12 -18.49 -4.44
N ALA A 179 0.42 -18.20 -5.71
CA ALA A 179 -0.52 -18.43 -6.81
C ALA A 179 -0.90 -19.91 -6.94
N ALA A 180 0.07 -20.82 -6.82
CA ALA A 180 -0.16 -22.26 -6.83
C ALA A 180 -1.02 -22.71 -5.64
N ALA A 181 -0.71 -22.21 -4.43
CA ALA A 181 -1.44 -22.51 -3.20
C ALA A 181 -2.93 -22.17 -3.33
N TYR A 182 -3.23 -20.97 -3.82
CA TYR A 182 -4.61 -20.50 -3.98
C TYR A 182 -5.29 -21.04 -5.24
N GLY A 183 -4.56 -21.66 -6.17
CA GLY A 183 -5.10 -21.98 -7.50
C GLY A 183 -5.46 -20.73 -8.32
N GLY A 184 -4.87 -19.60 -7.95
CA GLY A 184 -5.07 -18.30 -8.59
C GLY A 184 -3.95 -17.97 -9.58
N ARG A 185 -3.88 -16.70 -9.95
CA ARG A 185 -2.79 -16.15 -10.76
C ARG A 185 -2.27 -14.87 -10.13
N TRP A 186 -0.95 -14.79 -10.02
CA TRP A 186 -0.30 -13.53 -9.71
C TRP A 186 -0.63 -12.51 -10.82
N PRO A 187 -0.94 -11.24 -10.47
CA PRO A 187 -1.17 -10.19 -11.44
C PRO A 187 -0.04 -10.07 -12.48
N THR A 188 -0.39 -9.84 -13.74
CA THR A 188 0.60 -9.57 -14.79
C THR A 188 1.15 -8.16 -14.74
N GLU A 189 0.34 -7.23 -14.23
CA GLU A 189 0.77 -5.87 -13.95
C GLU A 189 1.45 -5.82 -12.58
N SER A 190 2.39 -4.89 -12.44
CA SER A 190 3.09 -4.64 -11.19
C SER A 190 2.10 -4.19 -10.11
N VAL A 191 2.18 -4.79 -8.92
CA VAL A 191 1.38 -4.40 -7.77
C VAL A 191 1.85 -3.04 -7.27
N VAL A 192 0.93 -2.08 -7.19
CA VAL A 192 1.21 -0.74 -6.70
C VAL A 192 1.31 -0.76 -5.18
N VAL A 193 2.45 -0.30 -4.65
CA VAL A 193 2.73 -0.24 -3.21
C VAL A 193 3.03 1.20 -2.81
N ASP A 194 2.14 1.82 -2.04
CA ASP A 194 2.41 3.08 -1.35
C ASP A 194 3.06 2.82 0.01
N VAL A 195 4.30 3.28 0.18
CA VAL A 195 5.00 3.22 1.46
C VAL A 195 4.78 4.52 2.20
N SER A 196 4.34 4.42 3.45
CA SER A 196 4.07 5.57 4.31
C SER A 196 4.61 5.33 5.71
N PRO A 197 5.00 6.34 6.51
CA PRO A 197 5.37 6.09 7.91
C PRO A 197 4.20 5.48 8.68
N TYR A 198 2.99 5.96 8.46
CA TYR A 198 1.81 5.53 9.21
C TYR A 198 0.82 4.78 8.31
N THR A 199 0.28 3.66 8.80
CA THR A 199 -0.82 2.90 8.19
C THR A 199 -1.75 2.37 9.30
N ASN A 200 -2.55 1.34 9.04
CA ASN A 200 -3.46 0.77 10.04
C ASN A 200 -2.73 0.13 11.25
N ARG A 201 -3.48 -0.53 12.15
CA ARG A 201 -2.94 -1.18 13.36
C ARG A 201 -2.00 -2.37 13.12
N VAL A 202 -1.90 -2.88 11.89
CA VAL A 202 -1.18 -4.13 11.58
C VAL A 202 -0.07 -3.88 10.55
N GLY A 203 0.37 -2.63 10.40
CA GLY A 203 1.52 -2.28 9.58
C GLY A 203 1.27 -2.25 8.07
N GLY A 204 0.14 -2.75 7.56
CA GLY A 204 -0.18 -2.77 6.13
C GLY A 204 -1.66 -2.99 5.85
N TYR A 205 -2.11 -2.58 4.67
CA TYR A 205 -3.44 -2.93 4.16
C TYR A 205 -3.52 -2.89 2.65
N THR A 206 -4.46 -3.63 2.11
CA THR A 206 -4.80 -3.65 0.68
C THR A 206 -6.25 -3.27 0.49
N THR A 207 -6.50 -2.35 -0.43
CA THR A 207 -7.84 -1.81 -0.69
C THR A 207 -8.52 -2.48 -1.88
N SER A 208 -9.82 -2.22 -2.05
CA SER A 208 -10.66 -2.84 -3.08
C SER A 208 -10.24 -2.54 -4.52
N ASP A 209 -9.50 -1.46 -4.77
CA ASP A 209 -8.88 -1.17 -6.08
C ASP A 209 -7.49 -1.82 -6.25
N PHE A 210 -7.17 -2.80 -5.39
CA PHE A 210 -5.93 -3.57 -5.38
C PHE A 210 -4.67 -2.71 -5.26
N HIS A 211 -4.73 -1.75 -4.34
CA HIS A 211 -3.62 -0.91 -3.96
C HIS A 211 -3.16 -1.27 -2.55
N VAL A 212 -1.89 -1.65 -2.43
CA VAL A 212 -1.20 -2.00 -1.17
C VAL A 212 -0.62 -0.74 -0.53
N VAL A 213 -0.80 -0.58 0.77
CA VAL A 213 -0.17 0.49 1.57
C VAL A 213 0.56 -0.15 2.75
N ILE A 214 1.87 0.13 2.91
CA ILE A 214 2.70 -0.46 3.97
C ILE A 214 3.40 0.61 4.80
N SER A 215 3.44 0.39 6.12
CA SER A 215 4.13 1.25 7.07
C SER A 215 5.64 1.03 7.03
N SER A 216 6.41 2.11 6.87
CA SER A 216 7.87 2.12 6.97
C SER A 216 8.39 2.22 8.41
N THR A 217 7.53 2.55 9.38
CA THR A 217 7.92 2.71 10.80
C THR A 217 7.26 1.71 11.74
N ASP A 218 6.39 0.83 11.26
CA ASP A 218 5.84 -0.25 12.09
C ASP A 218 6.97 -1.20 12.51
N SER A 219 7.09 -1.42 13.82
CA SER A 219 8.12 -2.26 14.41
C SER A 219 8.08 -3.74 13.96
N ALA A 220 6.95 -4.19 13.43
CA ALA A 220 6.78 -5.53 12.87
C ALA A 220 7.16 -5.61 11.38
N ASN A 221 7.24 -4.49 10.67
CA ASN A 221 7.62 -4.43 9.26
C ASN A 221 9.14 -4.31 9.10
N VAL A 222 9.89 -5.19 9.77
CA VAL A 222 11.36 -5.27 9.68
C VAL A 222 11.76 -6.53 8.92
N MET A 223 12.95 -6.57 8.32
CA MET A 223 13.40 -7.79 7.63
C MET A 223 13.64 -8.94 8.63
N PRO A 224 13.26 -10.19 8.28
CA PRO A 224 12.62 -10.63 7.03
C PRO A 224 11.09 -10.49 6.99
N GLN A 225 10.43 -10.16 8.11
CA GLN A 225 8.96 -10.01 8.20
C GLN A 225 8.36 -9.01 7.21
N ALA A 226 9.11 -7.97 6.82
CA ALA A 226 8.71 -7.00 5.82
C ALA A 226 8.42 -7.62 4.43
N LEU A 227 9.11 -8.71 4.06
CA LEU A 227 8.79 -9.44 2.83
C LEU A 227 7.48 -10.21 2.97
N GLU A 228 7.33 -10.95 4.06
CA GLU A 228 6.12 -11.74 4.31
C GLU A 228 4.88 -10.85 4.28
N ILE A 229 4.91 -9.69 4.95
CA ILE A 229 3.75 -8.79 4.97
C ILE A 229 3.48 -8.17 3.59
N LEU A 230 4.51 -7.86 2.79
CA LEU A 230 4.32 -7.39 1.41
C LEU A 230 3.53 -8.41 0.56
N PHE A 231 3.90 -9.69 0.66
CA PHE A 231 3.23 -10.77 -0.07
C PHE A 231 1.87 -11.15 0.52
N HIS A 232 1.69 -10.99 1.84
CA HIS A 232 0.38 -11.08 2.49
C HIS A 232 -0.59 -10.04 1.92
N GLU A 233 -0.17 -8.78 1.88
CA GLU A 233 -1.01 -7.71 1.35
C GLU A 233 -1.33 -7.92 -0.13
N ALA A 234 -0.32 -8.26 -0.94
CA ALA A 234 -0.54 -8.57 -2.36
C ALA A 234 -1.45 -9.80 -2.58
N SER A 235 -1.60 -10.70 -1.59
CA SER A 235 -2.52 -11.84 -1.67
C SER A 235 -3.99 -11.43 -1.69
N HIS A 236 -4.33 -10.21 -1.27
CA HIS A 236 -5.69 -9.67 -1.32
C HIS A 236 -6.16 -9.27 -2.73
N GLY A 237 -5.33 -9.46 -3.77
CA GLY A 237 -5.76 -9.27 -5.15
C GLY A 237 -6.80 -10.32 -5.56
N LEU A 238 -7.90 -9.90 -6.20
CA LEU A 238 -9.03 -10.78 -6.54
C LEU A 238 -8.63 -12.04 -7.33
N SER A 239 -7.60 -11.94 -8.19
CA SER A 239 -7.09 -13.09 -8.97
C SER A 239 -6.36 -14.15 -8.13
N LEU A 240 -6.06 -13.81 -6.86
CA LEU A 240 -5.43 -14.66 -5.86
C LEU A 240 -6.44 -15.07 -4.79
N GLU A 241 -7.11 -14.10 -4.13
CA GLU A 241 -7.99 -14.39 -2.99
C GLU A 241 -9.31 -15.07 -3.36
N GLY A 242 -9.88 -14.78 -4.54
CA GLY A 242 -11.17 -15.33 -4.96
C GLY A 242 -11.15 -16.87 -5.03
N PRO A 243 -10.20 -17.48 -5.77
CA PRO A 243 -10.08 -18.94 -5.85
C PRO A 243 -9.92 -19.64 -4.49
N VAL A 244 -9.15 -19.08 -3.55
CA VAL A 244 -9.00 -19.68 -2.22
C VAL A 244 -10.27 -19.55 -1.37
N HIS A 245 -11.00 -18.44 -1.49
CA HIS A 245 -12.29 -18.30 -0.84
C HIS A 245 -13.30 -19.34 -1.36
N ASP A 246 -13.38 -19.54 -2.67
CA ASP A 246 -14.26 -20.54 -3.28
C ASP A 246 -13.90 -21.97 -2.83
N MET A 247 -12.61 -22.31 -2.83
CA MET A 247 -12.14 -23.61 -2.33
C MET A 247 -12.56 -23.86 -0.88
N LEU A 248 -12.36 -22.89 0.01
CA LEU A 248 -12.74 -23.03 1.43
C LEU A 248 -14.25 -23.23 1.59
N ARG A 249 -15.07 -22.47 0.85
CA ARG A 249 -16.53 -22.61 0.88
C ARG A 249 -16.97 -23.99 0.41
N GLU A 250 -16.42 -24.47 -0.70
CA GLU A 250 -16.73 -25.80 -1.24
C GLU A 250 -16.34 -26.91 -0.27
N THR A 251 -15.14 -26.84 0.33
CA THR A 251 -14.67 -27.83 1.31
C THR A 251 -15.56 -27.93 2.55
N PHE A 252 -15.99 -26.78 3.10
CA PHE A 252 -16.86 -26.75 4.28
C PHE A 252 -18.31 -27.10 3.96
N ALA A 253 -18.83 -26.68 2.79
CA ALA A 253 -20.17 -27.07 2.35
C ALA A 253 -20.29 -28.59 2.17
N GLY A 254 -19.24 -29.25 1.66
CA GLY A 254 -19.16 -30.71 1.59
C GLY A 254 -19.24 -31.42 2.96
N ARG A 255 -19.01 -30.69 4.05
CA ARG A 255 -19.11 -31.15 5.46
C ARG A 255 -20.36 -30.65 6.18
N GLY A 256 -21.27 -29.97 5.47
CA GLY A 256 -22.51 -29.45 6.04
C GLY A 256 -22.33 -28.18 6.89
N GLY A 257 -21.26 -27.42 6.68
CA GLY A 257 -20.98 -26.17 7.40
C GLY A 257 -20.49 -25.04 6.49
N GLU A 258 -20.15 -23.92 7.12
CA GLU A 258 -19.51 -22.77 6.48
C GLU A 258 -18.12 -22.58 7.09
N PRO A 259 -17.12 -22.07 6.34
CA PRO A 259 -15.81 -21.78 6.90
C PRO A 259 -15.93 -20.68 7.98
N PRO A 260 -15.14 -20.74 9.08
CA PRO A 260 -15.07 -19.63 10.01
C PRO A 260 -14.64 -18.35 9.32
N ASP A 261 -15.23 -17.21 9.72
CA ASP A 261 -15.00 -15.89 9.10
C ASP A 261 -13.51 -15.53 8.93
N GLN A 262 -12.66 -15.95 9.87
CA GLN A 262 -11.23 -15.63 9.88
C GLN A 262 -10.34 -16.70 9.23
N LEU A 263 -10.89 -17.85 8.82
CA LEU A 263 -10.08 -18.93 8.25
C LEU A 263 -9.39 -18.51 6.95
N TRP A 264 -10.11 -17.82 6.07
CA TRP A 264 -9.54 -17.31 4.83
C TRP A 264 -8.33 -16.41 5.12
N HIS A 265 -8.46 -15.43 6.03
CA HIS A 265 -7.36 -14.52 6.35
C HIS A 265 -6.17 -15.25 6.99
N ALA A 266 -6.45 -16.29 7.79
CA ALA A 266 -5.41 -17.16 8.34
C ALA A 266 -4.67 -17.97 7.28
N VAL A 267 -5.35 -18.46 6.23
CA VAL A 267 -4.71 -19.11 5.07
C VAL A 267 -3.75 -18.15 4.39
N LEU A 268 -4.16 -16.89 4.20
CA LEU A 268 -3.32 -15.86 3.58
C LEU A 268 -2.03 -15.62 4.37
N PHE A 269 -2.15 -15.41 5.69
CA PHE A 269 -0.98 -15.23 6.56
C PHE A 269 -0.05 -16.44 6.58
N VAL A 270 -0.59 -17.66 6.77
CA VAL A 270 0.24 -18.87 6.85
C VAL A 270 0.92 -19.16 5.52
N THR A 271 0.23 -18.94 4.40
CA THR A 271 0.80 -19.16 3.06
C THR A 271 1.91 -18.16 2.75
N ALA A 272 1.71 -16.86 3.03
CA ALA A 272 2.75 -15.85 2.85
C ALA A 272 3.99 -16.15 3.71
N GLY A 273 3.81 -16.55 4.97
CA GLY A 273 4.91 -16.91 5.86
C GLY A 273 5.67 -18.14 5.40
N GLU A 274 4.96 -19.22 5.03
CA GLU A 274 5.60 -20.46 4.62
C GLU A 274 6.33 -20.31 3.28
N THR A 275 5.73 -19.63 2.30
CA THR A 275 6.38 -19.38 1.01
C THR A 275 7.60 -18.48 1.15
N THR A 276 7.56 -17.49 2.05
CA THR A 276 8.74 -16.69 2.43
C THR A 276 9.82 -17.56 3.06
N ALA A 277 9.46 -18.45 3.99
CA ALA A 277 10.40 -19.37 4.62
C ALA A 277 11.08 -20.29 3.60
N MET A 278 10.30 -20.90 2.71
CA MET A 278 10.82 -21.77 1.64
C MET A 278 11.77 -21.01 0.69
N ALA A 279 11.43 -19.79 0.29
CA ALA A 279 12.29 -18.98 -0.57
C ALA A 279 13.60 -18.58 0.14
N TYR A 280 13.55 -18.28 1.44
CA TYR A 280 14.73 -18.00 2.26
C TYR A 280 15.63 -19.23 2.45
N GLU A 281 15.04 -20.40 2.68
CA GLU A 281 15.76 -21.68 2.72
C GLU A 281 16.53 -21.91 1.39
N GLU A 282 15.90 -21.64 0.24
CA GLU A 282 16.47 -21.82 -1.08
C GLU A 282 17.70 -20.92 -1.34
N ILE A 283 17.68 -19.68 -0.85
CA ILE A 283 18.84 -18.76 -0.94
C ILE A 283 19.86 -18.95 0.20
N GLY A 284 19.76 -20.04 0.98
CA GLY A 284 20.71 -20.38 2.04
C GLY A 284 20.57 -19.55 3.32
N ARG A 285 19.39 -18.98 3.58
CA ARG A 285 19.07 -18.19 4.78
C ARG A 285 17.90 -18.81 5.57
N PRO A 286 18.03 -20.06 6.05
CA PRO A 286 16.96 -20.74 6.75
C PRO A 286 16.62 -20.08 8.10
N GLY A 287 15.46 -20.44 8.66
CA GLY A 287 15.04 -19.99 9.98
C GLY A 287 14.16 -18.74 9.99
N HIS A 288 13.48 -18.44 8.88
CA HIS A 288 12.42 -17.45 8.86
C HIS A 288 11.35 -17.77 9.90
N VAL A 289 10.95 -16.76 10.68
CA VAL A 289 9.86 -16.86 11.66
C VAL A 289 8.67 -16.14 11.08
N HIS A 290 7.53 -16.84 10.96
CA HIS A 290 6.32 -16.27 10.36
C HIS A 290 5.92 -15.00 11.12
N TYR A 291 5.47 -13.98 10.39
CA TYR A 291 5.00 -12.70 10.93
C TYR A 291 3.99 -12.92 12.06
N GLY A 292 3.08 -13.87 11.88
CA GLY A 292 2.08 -14.20 12.90
C GLY A 292 2.66 -14.76 14.20
N ASP A 293 3.80 -15.45 14.17
CA ASP A 293 4.52 -15.88 15.38
C ASP A 293 5.34 -14.72 15.97
N PHE A 294 6.04 -13.97 15.10
CA PHE A 294 6.88 -12.83 15.48
C PHE A 294 6.09 -11.75 16.24
N THR A 295 4.89 -11.44 15.75
CA THR A 295 3.98 -10.46 16.38
C THR A 295 3.12 -11.07 17.50
N GLY A 296 3.13 -12.39 17.65
CA GLY A 296 2.24 -13.13 18.52
C GLY A 296 0.76 -13.06 18.11
N LEU A 297 0.45 -12.82 16.83
CA LEU A 297 -0.91 -12.92 16.28
C LEU A 297 -1.47 -14.33 16.47
N TYR A 298 -0.67 -15.36 16.17
CA TYR A 298 -1.07 -16.78 16.21
C TYR A 298 -1.32 -17.32 17.62
N THR A 299 -1.13 -16.52 18.67
CA THR A 299 -1.43 -16.91 20.06
C THR A 299 -2.69 -16.24 20.61
N ARG A 300 -3.44 -15.49 19.77
CA ARG A 300 -4.56 -14.65 20.20
C ARG A 300 -5.92 -15.19 19.76
N GLY A 301 -6.76 -15.58 20.72
CA GLY A 301 -8.18 -15.90 20.46
C GLY A 301 -8.36 -16.97 19.37
N VAL A 302 -9.22 -16.68 18.39
CA VAL A 302 -9.51 -17.62 17.28
C VAL A 302 -8.28 -17.96 16.43
N TRP A 303 -7.29 -17.07 16.36
CA TRP A 303 -6.07 -17.29 15.56
C TRP A 303 -5.25 -18.48 16.05
N THR A 304 -5.30 -18.81 17.34
CA THR A 304 -4.58 -19.96 17.89
C THR A 304 -5.04 -21.27 17.26
N ALA A 305 -6.36 -21.49 17.19
CA ALA A 305 -6.92 -22.70 16.61
C ALA A 305 -6.69 -22.74 15.08
N LEU A 306 -6.95 -21.63 14.40
CA LEU A 306 -6.81 -21.54 12.93
C LEU A 306 -5.36 -21.76 12.48
N SER A 307 -4.41 -21.02 13.07
CA SER A 307 -2.99 -21.17 12.71
C SER A 307 -2.43 -22.53 13.07
N SER A 308 -2.85 -23.14 14.18
CA SER A 308 -2.45 -24.50 14.53
C SER A 308 -2.93 -25.50 13.48
N ALA A 309 -4.21 -25.45 13.09
CA ALA A 309 -4.75 -26.35 12.07
C ALA A 309 -4.03 -26.19 10.73
N LEU A 310 -3.79 -24.94 10.30
CA LEU A 310 -3.08 -24.64 9.06
C LEU A 310 -1.62 -25.09 9.10
N LYS A 311 -0.89 -24.84 10.20
CA LYS A 311 0.49 -25.32 10.34
C LYS A 311 0.58 -26.85 10.33
N THR A 312 -0.41 -27.54 10.88
CA THR A 312 -0.43 -29.01 10.90
C THR A 312 -0.83 -29.62 9.56
N HIS A 313 -1.77 -29.01 8.83
CA HIS A 313 -2.40 -29.66 7.68
C HIS A 313 -2.20 -28.92 6.35
N TRP A 314 -2.13 -27.59 6.35
CA TRP A 314 -1.92 -26.79 5.14
C TRP A 314 -0.44 -26.66 4.75
N VAL A 315 0.45 -26.43 5.72
CA VAL A 315 1.90 -26.32 5.45
C VAL A 315 2.49 -27.57 4.79
N PRO A 316 2.15 -28.81 5.18
CA PRO A 316 2.60 -30.00 4.44
C PRO A 316 2.21 -29.98 2.96
N TYR A 317 1.05 -29.42 2.60
CA TYR A 317 0.69 -29.24 1.19
C TYR A 317 1.61 -28.23 0.49
N LEU A 318 1.89 -27.08 1.13
CA LEU A 318 2.79 -26.06 0.58
C LEU A 318 4.20 -26.63 0.34
N ARG A 319 4.65 -27.57 1.19
CA ARG A 319 5.93 -28.27 1.07
C ARG A 319 5.90 -29.47 0.11
N GLY A 320 4.74 -29.85 -0.40
CA GLY A 320 4.57 -30.96 -1.36
C GLY A 320 4.43 -32.35 -0.72
N ASP A 321 4.22 -32.44 0.59
CA ASP A 321 4.06 -33.70 1.33
C ASP A 321 2.65 -34.31 1.17
N THR A 322 1.67 -33.50 0.77
CA THR A 322 0.28 -33.92 0.51
C THR A 322 -0.34 -33.08 -0.61
N ASP A 323 -1.50 -33.50 -1.12
CA ASP A 323 -2.24 -32.73 -2.10
C ASP A 323 -3.17 -31.69 -1.45
N ARG A 324 -3.55 -30.67 -2.23
CA ARG A 324 -4.33 -29.53 -1.75
C ARG A 324 -5.69 -29.94 -1.17
N MET A 325 -6.37 -30.90 -1.78
CA MET A 325 -7.70 -31.30 -1.33
C MET A 325 -7.58 -32.01 0.03
N THR A 326 -6.69 -32.98 0.15
CA THR A 326 -6.41 -33.68 1.41
C THR A 326 -6.07 -32.70 2.54
N ALA A 327 -5.25 -31.67 2.27
CA ALA A 327 -4.92 -30.65 3.25
C ALA A 327 -6.13 -29.81 3.69
N LEU A 328 -6.93 -29.29 2.75
CA LEU A 328 -8.13 -28.50 3.06
C LEU A 328 -9.15 -29.30 3.85
N GLU A 329 -9.34 -30.56 3.49
CA GLU A 329 -10.22 -31.49 4.18
C GLU A 329 -9.80 -31.69 5.64
N ALA A 330 -8.51 -31.94 5.88
CA ALA A 330 -7.96 -32.09 7.23
C ALA A 330 -8.03 -30.79 8.05
N VAL A 331 -7.83 -29.62 7.43
CA VAL A 331 -8.05 -28.31 8.08
C VAL A 331 -9.51 -28.17 8.52
N ALA A 332 -10.46 -28.48 7.63
CA ALA A 332 -11.88 -28.37 7.93
C ALA A 332 -12.30 -29.31 9.07
N ASP A 333 -11.80 -30.54 9.08
CA ASP A 333 -12.07 -31.52 10.15
C ASP A 333 -11.48 -31.07 11.50
N ALA A 334 -10.24 -30.56 11.50
CA ALA A 334 -9.58 -30.06 12.71
C ALA A 334 -10.28 -28.85 13.33
N ILE A 335 -10.88 -27.99 12.50
CA ILE A 335 -11.60 -26.80 12.94
C ILE A 335 -13.02 -27.14 13.39
N SER A 336 -13.72 -28.03 12.68
CA SER A 336 -15.11 -28.39 12.96
C SER A 336 -15.28 -29.37 14.12
N GLY A 337 -14.21 -30.10 14.47
CA GLY A 337 -14.19 -31.07 15.57
C GLY A 337 -13.91 -30.48 16.96
N ASN A 338 -13.75 -29.16 17.08
CA ASN A 338 -13.50 -28.45 18.34
C ASN A 338 -14.77 -27.83 18.94
#